data_AF-A0A7H9K5Q0-F1
#
_entry.id   AF-A0A7H9K5Q0-F1
#
_cell.length_a   1.000
_cell.length_b   1.000
_cell.length_c   1.000
_cell.angle_alpha   90.00
_cell.angle_beta   90.00
_cell.angle_gamma   90.00
#
_symmetry.space_group_name_H-M   'P 1'
#
loop_
_entity.id
_entity.type
_entity.pdbx_description
1 polymer ?
#
loop_
_entity_poly.entity_id
_entity_poly.type
_entity_poly.pdbx_seq_one_letter_code
_entity_poly.pdbx_strand_id
1 'polypeptide(L)'
;MKQYNELMEDFLMDNSPSYKYAKIGNHIIKFDPATERVLIGNAKNREILTFYKSKPEFVNKDPFTDAVDEALSKTGMSPSDVQYK
;
A
#
# COMPACT_ATOMS: atom_id res chain seq x y z
N MET A 1 -20.55 -4.72 0.94
CA MET A 1 -19.54 -3.96 0.17
C MET A 1 -19.34 -2.51 0.64
N LYS A 2 -20.30 -1.84 1.29
CA LYS A 2 -20.12 -0.43 1.75
C LYS A 2 -18.96 -0.22 2.74
N GLN A 3 -18.72 -1.18 3.65
CA GLN A 3 -17.73 -1.04 4.72
C GLN A 3 -16.27 -0.86 4.23
N TYR A 4 -15.86 -1.52 3.14
CA TYR A 4 -14.48 -1.43 2.66
C TYR A 4 -14.18 -0.11 1.95
N ASN A 5 -15.17 0.48 1.27
CA ASN A 5 -15.02 1.77 0.62
C ASN A 5 -14.88 2.89 1.66
N GLU A 6 -15.69 2.88 2.72
CA GLU A 6 -15.59 3.84 3.83
C GLU A 6 -14.22 3.74 4.52
N LEU A 7 -13.77 2.51 4.85
CA LEU A 7 -12.45 2.29 5.46
C LEU A 7 -11.29 2.75 4.57
N MET A 8 -11.45 2.68 3.26
CA MET A 8 -10.47 3.10 2.27
C MET A 8 -10.42 4.63 2.17
N GLU A 9 -11.58 5.30 2.09
CA GLU A 9 -11.67 6.76 2.06
C GLU A 9 -11.08 7.38 3.33
N ASP A 10 -11.42 6.85 4.50
CA ASP A 10 -10.83 7.27 5.78
C ASP A 10 -9.31 7.09 5.76
N PHE A 11 -8.84 5.94 5.27
CA PHE A 11 -7.41 5.64 5.23
C PHE A 11 -6.65 6.54 4.25
N LEU A 12 -7.28 7.03 3.18
CA LEU A 12 -6.66 8.00 2.27
C LEU A 12 -6.48 9.38 2.92
N MET A 13 -7.43 9.80 3.77
CA MET A 13 -7.40 11.10 4.44
C MET A 13 -6.48 11.12 5.67
N ASP A 14 -6.26 9.96 6.30
CA ASP A 14 -5.41 9.84 7.50
C ASP A 14 -3.92 10.08 7.18
N ASN A 15 -3.21 10.79 8.06
CA ASN A 15 -1.78 11.11 7.92
C ASN A 15 -1.00 10.86 9.22
N SER A 16 -1.20 9.70 9.84
CA SER A 16 -0.41 9.26 10.99
C SER A 16 1.10 9.15 10.67
N PRO A 17 1.99 9.62 11.56
CA PRO A 17 3.43 9.44 11.41
C PRO A 17 3.89 7.97 11.56
N SER A 18 3.04 7.07 12.07
CA SER A 18 3.34 5.64 12.20
C SER A 18 3.22 4.87 10.90
N TYR A 19 2.63 5.48 9.87
CA TYR A 19 2.42 4.83 8.59
C TYR A 19 3.73 4.66 7.84
N LYS A 20 3.89 3.50 7.21
CA LYS A 20 5.01 3.26 6.29
C LYS A 20 4.58 3.64 4.89
N TYR A 21 5.45 4.32 4.17
CA TYR A 21 5.21 4.75 2.80
C TYR A 21 6.33 4.33 1.87
N ALA A 22 5.94 3.88 0.67
CA ALA A 22 6.86 3.68 -0.43
C ALA A 22 6.25 4.25 -1.73
N LYS A 23 7.11 4.70 -2.63
CA LYS A 23 6.74 5.13 -3.98
C LYS A 23 7.61 4.41 -5.00
N ILE A 24 6.97 3.91 -6.06
CA ILE A 24 7.62 3.19 -7.15
C ILE A 24 7.03 3.71 -8.46
N GLY A 25 7.77 4.58 -9.16
CA GLY A 25 7.24 5.32 -10.30
C GLY A 25 5.97 6.11 -9.93
N ASN A 26 4.82 5.71 -10.48
CA ASN A 26 3.51 6.30 -10.18
C ASN A 26 2.72 5.54 -9.11
N HIS A 27 3.20 4.40 -8.62
CA HIS A 27 2.54 3.67 -7.54
C HIS A 27 2.95 4.23 -6.18
N ILE A 28 1.95 4.35 -5.31
CA ILE A 28 2.11 4.70 -3.90
C ILE A 28 1.65 3.51 -3.08
N ILE A 29 2.47 3.11 -2.13
CA ILE A 29 2.19 2.07 -1.14
C ILE A 29 2.09 2.75 0.21
N LYS A 30 1.03 2.43 0.94
CA LYS A 30 0.79 2.92 2.30
C LYS A 30 0.40 1.77 3.20
N PHE A 31 1.03 1.67 4.35
CA PHE A 31 0.75 0.64 5.35
C PHE A 31 0.55 1.23 6.74
N ASP A 32 -0.54 0.84 7.38
CA ASP A 32 -0.84 1.13 8.78
C ASP A 32 -0.49 -0.06 9.66
N PRO A 33 0.60 0.01 10.46
CA PRO A 33 0.99 -1.09 11.33
C PRO A 33 0.03 -1.34 12.49
N ALA A 34 -0.81 -0.37 12.87
CA ALA A 34 -1.73 -0.54 14.01
C ALA A 34 -2.98 -1.36 13.63
N THR A 35 -3.43 -1.23 12.38
CA THR A 35 -4.64 -1.91 11.89
C THR A 35 -4.36 -2.95 10.82
N GLU A 36 -3.10 -3.07 10.41
CA GLU A 36 -2.60 -3.93 9.33
C GLU A 36 -3.23 -3.62 7.96
N ARG A 37 -3.71 -2.39 7.74
CA ARG A 37 -4.26 -1.97 6.45
C ARG A 37 -3.14 -1.64 5.46
N VAL A 38 -3.26 -2.18 4.25
CA VAL A 38 -2.37 -1.94 3.12
C VAL A 38 -3.16 -1.28 1.99
N LEU A 39 -2.58 -0.26 1.37
CA LEU A 39 -3.08 0.38 0.16
C LEU A 39 -1.98 0.45 -0.88
N ILE A 40 -2.31 0.07 -2.12
CA ILE A 40 -1.52 0.32 -3.33
C ILE A 40 -2.40 1.13 -4.28
N GLY A 41 -1.92 2.32 -4.66
CA GLY A 41 -2.62 3.22 -5.57
C GLY A 41 -1.74 3.70 -6.71
N ASN A 42 -2.34 4.15 -7.80
CA ASN A 42 -1.68 4.84 -8.90
C ASN A 42 -1.95 6.35 -8.82
N ALA A 43 -0.93 7.12 -8.49
CA ALA A 43 -1.04 8.57 -8.27
C ALA A 43 -1.33 9.35 -9.56
N LYS A 44 -0.80 8.89 -10.70
CA LYS A 44 -1.00 9.54 -12.01
C LYS A 44 -2.46 9.45 -12.45
N ASN A 45 -3.05 8.26 -12.31
CA ASN A 45 -4.43 7.97 -12.72
C ASN A 45 -5.45 8.26 -11.62
N ARG A 46 -5.00 8.57 -10.39
CA ARG A 46 -5.85 8.73 -9.21
C ARG A 46 -6.71 7.50 -8.94
N GLU A 47 -6.09 6.34 -9.04
CA GLU A 47 -6.75 5.03 -8.94
C GLU A 47 -6.25 4.26 -7.72
N ILE A 48 -7.14 3.49 -7.10
CA ILE A 48 -6.78 2.54 -6.04
C ILE A 48 -6.71 1.17 -6.69
N LEU A 49 -5.51 0.61 -6.74
CA LEU A 49 -5.29 -0.69 -7.36
C LEU A 49 -5.64 -1.81 -6.38
N THR A 50 -5.34 -1.61 -5.09
CA THR A 50 -5.48 -2.64 -4.07
C THR A 50 -5.64 -1.98 -2.70
N PHE A 51 -6.62 -2.46 -1.93
CA PHE A 51 -6.80 -2.09 -0.52
C PHE A 51 -7.27 -3.31 0.25
N TYR A 52 -6.53 -3.69 1.30
CA TYR A 52 -6.87 -4.84 2.13
C TYR A 52 -6.37 -4.68 3.56
N LYS A 53 -6.94 -5.47 4.47
CA LYS A 53 -6.33 -5.74 5.77
C LYS A 53 -5.47 -6.99 5.65
N SER A 54 -4.18 -6.88 5.95
CA SER A 54 -3.27 -8.01 5.94
C SER A 54 -3.72 -9.07 6.93
N LYS A 55 -3.49 -10.33 6.58
CA LYS A 55 -3.75 -11.47 7.47
C LYS A 55 -2.50 -12.32 7.54
N PRO A 56 -2.09 -12.77 8.75
CA PRO A 56 -0.83 -13.50 8.93
C PRO A 56 -0.65 -14.70 7.99
N GLU A 57 -1.73 -15.41 7.66
CA GLU A 57 -1.70 -16.58 6.78
C GLU A 57 -1.34 -16.28 5.30
N PHE A 58 -1.36 -15.01 4.88
CA PHE A 58 -1.05 -14.58 3.52
C PHE A 58 0.22 -13.70 3.43
N VAL A 59 0.92 -13.51 4.55
CA VAL A 59 2.16 -12.73 4.62
C VAL A 59 3.36 -13.65 4.37
N ASN A 60 4.22 -13.29 3.43
CA ASN A 60 5.47 -13.99 3.15
C ASN A 60 6.64 -13.44 3.98
N LYS A 61 6.80 -12.11 4.02
CA LYS A 61 7.87 -11.44 4.80
C LYS A 61 7.27 -10.54 5.87
N ASP A 62 6.66 -9.45 5.43
CA ASP A 62 5.87 -8.55 6.23
C ASP A 62 4.89 -7.81 5.30
N PRO A 63 3.74 -7.33 5.81
CA PRO A 63 2.69 -6.76 4.96
C PRO A 63 3.16 -5.60 4.08
N PHE A 64 4.13 -4.80 4.55
CA PHE A 64 4.60 -3.64 3.79
C PHE A 64 5.59 -4.06 2.70
N THR A 65 6.55 -4.94 3.02
CA THR A 65 7.50 -5.47 2.03
C THR A 65 6.78 -6.27 0.95
N ASP A 66 5.79 -7.10 1.31
CA ASP A 66 5.02 -7.88 0.35
C ASP A 66 4.23 -6.97 -0.62
N ALA A 67 3.68 -5.86 -0.13
CA ALA A 67 3.00 -4.85 -0.95
C ALA A 67 3.96 -4.09 -1.89
N VAL A 68 5.18 -3.81 -1.43
CA VAL A 68 6.25 -3.24 -2.26
C VAL A 68 6.65 -4.23 -3.36
N ASP A 69 6.83 -5.51 -3.03
CA ASP A 69 7.17 -6.57 -3.99
C ASP A 69 6.04 -6.76 -5.02
N GLU A 70 4.78 -6.70 -4.60
CA GLU A 70 3.62 -6.73 -5.51
C GLU A 70 3.66 -5.53 -6.49
N ALA A 71 3.89 -4.31 -5.98
CA ALA A 71 3.97 -3.11 -6.81
C ALA A 71 5.17 -3.13 -7.77
N LEU A 72 6.32 -3.68 -7.36
CA LEU A 72 7.48 -3.91 -8.25
C LEU A 72 7.11 -4.87 -9.38
N SER A 73 6.46 -6.00 -9.06
CA SER A 73 6.05 -7.00 -10.06
C SER A 73 5.11 -6.40 -11.12
N LYS A 74 4.20 -5.49 -10.73
CA LYS A 74 3.23 -4.85 -11.63
C LYS A 74 3.84 -3.70 -12.46
N THR A 75 4.95 -3.12 -12.01
CA THR A 75 5.61 -2.01 -12.72
C THR A 75 6.77 -2.46 -13.60
N GLY A 76 7.37 -3.62 -13.31
CA GLY A 76 8.62 -4.05 -13.92
C GLY A 76 9.83 -3.21 -13.51
N MET A 77 9.72 -2.42 -12.44
CA MET A 77 10.81 -1.59 -11.91
C MET A 77 11.73 -2.40 -10.99
N SER A 78 12.91 -1.84 -10.72
CA SER A 78 13.91 -2.45 -9.84
C SER A 78 13.66 -2.06 -8.37
N PRO A 79 14.05 -2.90 -7.39
CA PRO A 79 14.07 -2.52 -5.99
C PRO A 79 14.86 -1.23 -5.69
N SER A 80 15.85 -0.89 -6.53
CA SER A 80 16.60 0.38 -6.42
C SER A 80 15.77 1.62 -6.74
N ASP A 81 14.64 1.46 -7.42
CA ASP A 81 13.75 2.56 -7.82
C ASP A 81 12.73 2.91 -6.71
N VAL A 82 12.71 2.14 -5.62
CA VAL A 82 11.78 2.33 -4.50
C VAL A 82 12.23 3.50 -3.63
N GLN A 83 11.34 4.47 -3.45
CA GLN A 83 11.55 5.60 -2.56
C GLN A 83 10.74 5.40 -1.29
N TYR A 84 11.42 5.22 -0.16
CA TYR A 84 10.78 5.13 1.16
C TYR A 84 10.64 6.50 1.81
N LYS A 85 9.58 6.68 2.61
CA LYS A 85 9.34 7.89 3.41
C LYS A 85 8.88 7.52 4.81
#